data_AF-A0A853BT87-F1
#
_entry.id   AF-A0A853BT87-F1
#
_cell.length_a   1.000
_cell.length_b   1.000
_cell.length_c   1.000
_cell.angle_alpha   90.00
_cell.angle_beta   90.00
_cell.angle_gamma   90.00
#
_symmetry.space_group_name_H-M   'P 1'
#
loop_
_entity.id
_entity.type
_entity.pdbx_description
1 polymer ?
#
loop_
_entity_poly.entity_id
_entity_poly.type
_entity_poly.pdbx_seq_one_letter_code
_entity_poly.pdbx_strand_id
1 'polypeptide(L)'
;MDDQGENAGGPVPARAEPTAPHLGARARLPERFHYPMPGLRPDGTPFRRDELPEAVRQAAAARGDRSAATLAEIRRLSALLPPGSRPRFSVAIGAGASVAARDPEVLVVDTRTQWQVGNSRVPLPAADRIQRLQEIGMGDPGQFADAQRPVPLGALHFWEDTLAARGPLVDGMARFAADGRGRLLARIQPTDGSEPVVVEVEGTPVVATGVGQRVPGADRAVPSVPDALAVIADHLARHGADPRVIDALAWLPDREGTAQSALETLRSIGWAARLADAARRTDPADPAGPLVGSALRTLRATEAWDRARAAAPGRALWSDEVVEGRFDAAVSDSWLVAGRGGVGAAPETILAANPRAHVVQLVGAPRTGEGVSERYKRLLRAHDPSWGGDGRLEVVWEAAPEAVAATRGPGGEVRFRAHGREAGAYVAAMGRVPRLPGVLLEFAHAARVPEREITGELLFDGARQHLGYRVSVPVGGGRHVFEVAGSASRALPPRIFGPADIREVQRAGRHAFAETGGVVAGFVATAVQAVNRALHRHGRPPLDPGGPAESPSARVPLAKGAGARQRGGFTAPSQARRPPGTGTSRRPKLG
;
A
#
# COMPACT_ATOMS: atom_id res chain seq x y z
N MET A 1 -33.25 -30.77 -86.69
CA MET A 1 -33.67 -30.65 -85.28
C MET A 1 -32.87 -29.50 -84.69
N ASP A 2 -33.43 -28.31 -84.94
CA ASP A 2 -33.33 -26.99 -84.27
C ASP A 2 -32.36 -26.93 -83.08
N ASP A 3 -31.28 -26.15 -83.04
CA ASP A 3 -30.91 -24.79 -83.49
C ASP A 3 -31.24 -23.64 -82.51
N GLN A 4 -30.18 -22.88 -82.19
CA GLN A 4 -30.04 -21.52 -81.61
C GLN A 4 -30.30 -21.32 -80.11
N GLY A 5 -29.56 -20.47 -79.38
CA GLY A 5 -28.50 -19.48 -79.68
C GLY A 5 -28.13 -18.78 -78.36
N GLU A 6 -26.84 -18.61 -78.04
CA GLU A 6 -26.04 -17.36 -78.13
C GLU A 6 -26.37 -16.18 -77.17
N ASN A 7 -25.30 -15.74 -76.50
CA ASN A 7 -24.88 -14.37 -76.12
C ASN A 7 -25.66 -13.54 -75.06
N ALA A 8 -24.97 -13.16 -73.97
CA ALA A 8 -24.45 -11.79 -73.73
C ALA A 8 -23.91 -11.63 -72.27
N GLY A 9 -22.83 -10.86 -72.11
CA GLY A 9 -22.02 -10.77 -70.90
C GLY A 9 -22.41 -9.76 -69.83
N GLY A 10 -21.61 -9.77 -68.76
CA GLY A 10 -21.53 -8.75 -67.72
C GLY A 10 -20.36 -9.08 -66.77
N PRO A 11 -19.49 -8.10 -66.40
CA PRO A 11 -18.34 -8.37 -65.55
C PRO A 11 -18.77 -8.63 -64.11
N VAL A 12 -18.27 -9.71 -63.52
CA VAL A 12 -18.34 -9.95 -62.07
C VAL A 12 -17.50 -8.87 -61.38
N PRO A 13 -18.06 -8.03 -60.50
CA PRO A 13 -17.24 -7.10 -59.73
C PRO A 13 -16.38 -7.91 -58.76
N ALA A 14 -15.07 -7.63 -58.79
CA ALA A 14 -14.13 -8.11 -57.80
C ALA A 14 -14.69 -7.90 -56.40
N ARG A 15 -14.76 -8.97 -55.60
CA ARG A 15 -14.96 -8.86 -54.16
C ARG A 15 -13.80 -8.03 -53.62
N ALA A 16 -14.09 -6.77 -53.33
CA ALA A 16 -13.25 -5.96 -52.48
C ALA A 16 -13.12 -6.69 -51.15
N GLU A 17 -11.91 -7.16 -50.85
CA GLU A 17 -11.51 -7.45 -49.48
C GLU A 17 -11.86 -6.22 -48.62
N PRO A 18 -12.60 -6.37 -47.52
CA PRO A 18 -12.69 -5.31 -46.55
C PRO A 18 -11.32 -5.22 -45.87
N THR A 19 -10.50 -4.32 -46.38
CA THR A 19 -9.35 -3.73 -45.67
C THR A 19 -9.90 -3.02 -44.43
N ALA A 20 -10.06 -3.77 -43.35
CA ALA A 20 -10.29 -3.22 -42.03
C ALA A 20 -9.00 -2.52 -41.58
N PRO A 21 -9.03 -1.21 -41.25
CA PRO A 21 -7.86 -0.54 -40.71
C PRO A 21 -7.60 -1.06 -39.29
N HIS A 22 -6.32 -1.35 -39.05
CA HIS A 22 -5.70 -1.74 -37.79
C HIS A 22 -6.32 -1.06 -36.54
N LEU A 23 -7.20 -1.78 -35.85
CA LEU A 23 -7.38 -1.63 -34.41
C LEU A 23 -6.20 -2.35 -33.76
N GLY A 24 -5.26 -1.57 -33.21
CA GLY A 24 -4.12 -2.09 -32.46
C GLY A 24 -4.57 -3.14 -31.45
N ALA A 25 -3.95 -4.31 -31.50
CA ALA A 25 -4.15 -5.40 -30.57
C ALA A 25 -3.75 -4.96 -29.15
N ARG A 26 -4.66 -4.28 -28.45
CA ARG A 26 -4.55 -4.06 -27.00
C ARG A 26 -4.54 -5.44 -26.35
N ALA A 27 -3.59 -5.66 -25.44
CA ALA A 27 -3.49 -6.90 -24.69
C ALA A 27 -4.81 -7.18 -23.98
N ARG A 28 -5.62 -8.10 -24.53
CA ARG A 28 -6.82 -8.59 -23.84
C ARG A 28 -6.35 -9.50 -22.71
N LEU A 29 -6.91 -9.30 -21.53
CA LEU A 29 -6.71 -10.23 -20.43
C LEU A 29 -7.13 -11.65 -20.90
N PRO A 30 -6.51 -12.73 -20.39
CA PRO A 30 -6.99 -14.08 -20.67
C PRO A 30 -8.49 -14.23 -20.36
N GLU A 31 -9.24 -15.09 -21.06
CA GLU A 31 -10.70 -15.26 -20.85
C GLU A 31 -11.06 -15.55 -19.39
N ARG A 32 -10.20 -16.25 -18.65
CA ARG A 32 -10.36 -16.47 -17.19
C ARG A 32 -10.27 -15.22 -16.31
N PHE A 33 -9.93 -14.06 -16.88
CA PHE A 33 -10.03 -12.75 -16.23
C PHE A 33 -10.97 -11.79 -16.95
N HIS A 34 -11.71 -12.27 -17.97
CA HIS A 34 -12.84 -11.53 -18.55
C HIS A 34 -14.02 -11.62 -17.59
N TYR A 35 -13.94 -10.83 -16.53
CA TYR A 35 -15.08 -10.61 -15.68
C TYR A 35 -15.80 -9.33 -16.10
N PRO A 36 -17.13 -9.27 -15.94
CA PRO A 36 -17.84 -8.01 -16.09
C PRO A 36 -17.22 -6.97 -15.15
N MET A 37 -16.83 -5.83 -15.71
CA MET A 37 -16.24 -4.73 -14.97
C MET A 37 -17.14 -4.38 -13.78
N PRO A 38 -16.60 -4.23 -12.56
CA PRO A 38 -17.38 -3.72 -11.44
C PRO A 38 -17.98 -2.37 -11.82
N GLY A 39 -19.27 -2.17 -11.54
CA GLY A 39 -20.01 -1.00 -12.06
C GLY A 39 -21.23 -1.35 -12.88
N LEU A 40 -21.36 -2.61 -13.33
CA LEU A 40 -22.50 -3.07 -14.11
C LEU A 40 -23.46 -3.90 -13.25
N ARG A 41 -24.75 -3.72 -13.50
CA ARG A 41 -25.83 -4.59 -13.03
C ARG A 41 -25.77 -5.95 -13.76
N PRO A 42 -26.50 -6.98 -13.26
CA PRO A 42 -26.59 -8.27 -13.95
C PRO A 42 -27.10 -8.18 -15.39
N ASP A 43 -27.90 -7.17 -15.73
CA ASP A 43 -28.39 -6.89 -17.08
C ASP A 43 -27.38 -6.14 -17.98
N GLY A 44 -26.18 -5.85 -17.46
CA GLY A 44 -25.11 -5.16 -18.17
C GLY A 44 -25.21 -3.63 -18.14
N THR A 45 -26.24 -3.04 -17.52
CA THR A 45 -26.38 -1.58 -17.41
C THR A 45 -25.54 -1.01 -16.26
N PRO A 46 -24.96 0.21 -16.38
CA PRO A 46 -24.16 0.79 -15.30
C PRO A 46 -25.02 1.27 -14.13
N PHE A 47 -24.57 1.04 -12.90
CA PHE A 47 -25.12 1.69 -11.70
C PHE A 47 -25.07 3.22 -11.84
N ARG A 48 -26.10 3.89 -11.33
CA ARG A 48 -26.19 5.36 -11.29
C ARG A 48 -25.46 5.91 -10.08
N ARG A 49 -25.10 7.20 -10.14
CA ARG A 49 -24.38 7.89 -9.05
C ARG A 49 -25.13 7.88 -7.72
N ASP A 50 -26.45 8.05 -7.77
CA ASP A 50 -27.35 8.09 -6.62
C ASP A 50 -27.52 6.71 -5.95
N GLU A 51 -27.24 5.62 -6.66
CA GLU A 51 -27.35 4.25 -6.15
C GLU A 51 -26.07 3.78 -5.45
N LEU A 52 -24.96 4.50 -5.58
CA LEU A 52 -23.66 4.09 -5.05
C LEU A 52 -23.71 3.70 -3.56
N PRO A 53 -24.39 4.42 -2.65
CA PRO A 53 -24.46 4.02 -1.24
C PRO A 53 -25.09 2.65 -1.02
N GLU A 54 -26.11 2.29 -1.80
CA GLU A 54 -26.76 0.98 -1.72
C GLU A 54 -25.90 -0.09 -2.39
N ALA A 55 -25.32 0.19 -3.56
CA ALA A 55 -24.39 -0.71 -4.24
C ALA A 55 -23.20 -1.09 -3.35
N VAL A 56 -22.65 -0.15 -2.59
CA VAL A 56 -21.60 -0.39 -1.58
C VAL A 56 -22.06 -1.36 -0.50
N ARG A 57 -23.28 -1.17 0.04
CA ARG A 57 -23.83 -2.08 1.06
C ARG A 57 -24.04 -3.49 0.51
N GLN A 58 -24.57 -3.59 -0.71
CA GLN A 58 -24.80 -4.88 -1.36
C GLN A 58 -23.50 -5.62 -1.67
N ALA A 59 -22.49 -4.92 -2.20
CA ALA A 59 -21.19 -5.53 -2.47
C ALA A 59 -20.50 -6.00 -1.17
N ALA A 60 -20.59 -5.19 -0.10
CA ALA A 60 -20.09 -5.57 1.21
C ALA A 60 -20.81 -6.80 1.79
N ALA A 61 -22.13 -6.88 1.66
CA ALA A 61 -22.91 -8.05 2.07
C ALA A 61 -22.53 -9.29 1.25
N ALA A 62 -22.46 -9.17 -0.07
CA ALA A 62 -22.06 -10.26 -0.97
C ALA A 62 -20.64 -10.77 -0.67
N ARG A 63 -19.72 -9.88 -0.29
CA ARG A 63 -18.39 -10.24 0.20
C ARG A 63 -18.47 -11.06 1.50
N GLY A 64 -19.26 -10.60 2.47
CA GLY A 64 -19.48 -11.31 3.73
C GLY A 64 -20.11 -12.69 3.53
N ASP A 65 -21.13 -12.79 2.67
CA ASP A 65 -21.78 -14.06 2.32
C ASP A 65 -20.79 -15.03 1.64
N ARG A 66 -19.94 -14.50 0.74
CA ARG A 66 -18.86 -15.29 0.12
C ARG A 66 -17.86 -15.79 1.16
N SER A 67 -17.51 -14.96 2.14
CA SER A 67 -16.63 -15.32 3.26
C SER A 67 -17.22 -16.46 4.08
N ALA A 68 -18.48 -16.32 4.50
CA ALA A 68 -19.20 -17.35 5.26
C ALA A 68 -19.31 -18.67 4.49
N ALA A 69 -19.68 -18.61 3.20
CA ALA A 69 -19.77 -19.79 2.35
C ALA A 69 -18.41 -20.48 2.17
N THR A 70 -17.33 -19.72 1.99
CA THR A 70 -15.97 -20.27 1.86
C THR A 70 -15.51 -20.94 3.16
N LEU A 71 -15.79 -20.33 4.32
CA LEU A 71 -15.50 -20.93 5.63
C LEU A 71 -16.28 -22.23 5.85
N ALA A 72 -17.57 -22.25 5.50
CA ALA A 72 -18.39 -23.45 5.58
C ALA A 72 -17.82 -24.58 4.70
N GLU A 73 -17.38 -24.24 3.49
CA GLU A 73 -16.76 -25.21 2.57
C GLU A 73 -15.43 -25.75 3.11
N ILE A 74 -14.54 -24.88 3.61
CA ILE A 74 -13.28 -25.31 4.23
C ILE A 74 -13.54 -26.26 5.41
N ARG A 75 -14.51 -25.95 6.27
CA ARG A 75 -14.89 -26.78 7.42
C ARG A 75 -15.48 -28.12 6.96
N ARG A 76 -16.37 -28.12 5.97
CA ARG A 76 -16.94 -29.32 5.37
C ARG A 76 -15.87 -30.22 4.77
N LEU A 77 -14.96 -29.67 3.96
CA LEU A 77 -13.85 -30.42 3.39
C LEU A 77 -12.92 -30.97 4.47
N SER A 78 -12.64 -30.19 5.52
CA SER A 78 -11.81 -30.64 6.65
C SER A 78 -12.42 -31.84 7.38
N ALA A 79 -13.74 -31.88 7.54
CA ALA A 79 -14.45 -33.00 8.18
C ALA A 79 -14.46 -34.29 7.35
N LEU A 80 -14.32 -34.17 6.02
CA LEU A 80 -14.26 -35.31 5.10
C LEU A 80 -12.87 -35.92 4.97
N LEU A 81 -11.84 -35.23 5.47
CA LEU A 81 -10.45 -35.66 5.33
C LEU A 81 -9.98 -36.50 6.53
N PRO A 82 -9.07 -37.46 6.33
CA PRO A 82 -8.47 -38.22 7.42
C PRO A 82 -7.79 -37.32 8.47
N PRO A 83 -7.69 -37.76 9.73
CA PRO A 83 -6.94 -37.04 10.76
C PRO A 83 -5.52 -36.66 10.29
N GLY A 84 -5.16 -35.39 10.49
CA GLY A 84 -3.86 -34.84 10.07
C GLY A 84 -3.78 -34.35 8.61
N SER A 85 -4.81 -34.59 7.80
CA SER A 85 -4.96 -33.99 6.48
C SER A 85 -5.70 -32.65 6.56
N ARG A 86 -5.48 -31.78 5.58
CA ARG A 86 -6.10 -30.45 5.48
C ARG A 86 -6.55 -30.23 4.05
N PRO A 87 -7.64 -29.48 3.82
CA PRO A 87 -8.03 -29.13 2.47
C PRO A 87 -6.94 -28.26 1.84
N ARG A 88 -6.66 -28.50 0.57
CA ARG A 88 -5.56 -27.87 -0.18
C ARG A 88 -6.11 -26.71 -0.99
N PHE A 89 -5.44 -25.56 -0.89
CA PHE A 89 -5.81 -24.34 -1.61
C PHE A 89 -4.55 -23.61 -2.07
N SER A 90 -4.59 -23.04 -3.28
CA SER A 90 -3.69 -21.94 -3.60
C SER A 90 -4.09 -20.71 -2.78
N VAL A 91 -3.15 -20.08 -2.06
CA VAL A 91 -3.47 -19.02 -1.07
C VAL A 91 -2.84 -17.68 -1.46
N ALA A 92 -3.63 -16.61 -1.34
CA ALA A 92 -3.15 -15.23 -1.35
C ALA A 92 -3.53 -14.53 -0.03
N ILE A 93 -2.56 -13.89 0.62
CA ILE A 93 -2.78 -13.10 1.85
C ILE A 93 -2.63 -11.62 1.56
N GLY A 94 -3.67 -10.87 1.88
CA GLY A 94 -3.84 -9.47 1.50
C GLY A 94 -4.36 -9.37 0.07
N ALA A 95 -5.30 -8.45 -0.16
CA ALA A 95 -5.93 -8.32 -1.46
C ALA A 95 -6.03 -6.86 -1.91
N GLY A 96 -6.71 -5.94 -1.20
CA GLY A 96 -6.79 -4.51 -1.56
C GLY A 96 -6.79 -4.23 -3.08
N ALA A 97 -5.97 -3.28 -3.55
CA ALA A 97 -5.78 -3.03 -4.99
C ALA A 97 -5.29 -4.23 -5.82
N SER A 98 -4.66 -5.23 -5.20
CA SER A 98 -4.19 -6.43 -5.91
C SER A 98 -5.32 -7.37 -6.35
N VAL A 99 -6.57 -7.12 -5.93
CA VAL A 99 -7.75 -7.84 -6.45
C VAL A 99 -8.06 -7.52 -7.92
N ALA A 100 -7.47 -6.48 -8.50
CA ALA A 100 -7.73 -6.07 -9.89
C ALA A 100 -7.57 -7.21 -10.91
N ALA A 101 -6.61 -8.11 -10.70
CA ALA A 101 -6.45 -9.35 -11.47
C ALA A 101 -6.32 -10.57 -10.56
N ARG A 102 -7.18 -10.65 -9.53
CA ARG A 102 -7.25 -11.87 -8.72
C ARG A 102 -7.58 -13.07 -9.59
N ASP A 103 -7.03 -14.20 -9.22
CA ASP A 103 -7.41 -15.50 -9.74
C ASP A 103 -8.70 -15.96 -9.00
N PRO A 104 -9.75 -16.41 -9.70
CA PRO A 104 -10.98 -16.92 -9.06
C PRO A 104 -10.77 -18.21 -8.27
N GLU A 105 -9.73 -18.99 -8.56
CA GLU A 105 -9.47 -20.29 -7.93
C GLU A 105 -8.61 -20.16 -6.67
N VAL A 106 -7.94 -19.01 -6.51
CA VAL A 106 -7.09 -18.73 -5.34
C VAL A 106 -7.96 -18.32 -4.15
N LEU A 107 -7.72 -18.96 -3.01
CA LEU A 107 -8.25 -18.55 -1.72
C LEU A 107 -7.59 -17.25 -1.27
N VAL A 108 -8.38 -16.17 -1.29
CA VAL A 108 -7.95 -14.87 -0.79
C VAL A 108 -8.28 -14.78 0.70
N VAL A 109 -7.30 -14.42 1.53
CA VAL A 109 -7.51 -14.07 2.94
C VAL A 109 -7.15 -12.61 3.12
N ASP A 110 -8.16 -11.80 3.39
CA ASP A 110 -8.02 -10.36 3.36
C ASP A 110 -8.99 -9.69 4.34
N THR A 111 -8.48 -8.77 5.15
CA THR A 111 -9.34 -7.95 5.99
C THR A 111 -9.75 -6.71 5.19
N ARG A 112 -11.06 -6.50 5.00
CA ARG A 112 -11.63 -5.38 4.23
C ARG A 112 -11.04 -4.00 4.59
N THR A 113 -10.51 -3.85 5.81
CA THR A 113 -10.11 -2.57 6.39
C THR A 113 -8.62 -2.24 6.28
N GLN A 114 -7.76 -3.17 5.84
CA GLN A 114 -6.33 -3.03 6.16
C GLN A 114 -5.47 -2.29 5.11
N TRP A 115 -5.88 -2.02 3.85
CA TRP A 115 -4.90 -1.46 2.87
C TRP A 115 -5.36 -0.45 1.77
N GLN A 116 -4.35 0.36 1.41
CA GLN A 116 -4.12 1.37 0.34
C GLN A 116 -5.04 2.58 0.20
N VAL A 117 -6.33 2.48 0.49
CA VAL A 117 -7.19 3.69 0.62
C VAL A 117 -8.00 3.70 1.91
N GLY A 118 -8.21 2.54 2.55
CA GLY A 118 -8.87 2.48 3.86
C GLY A 118 -10.31 3.03 3.84
N ASN A 119 -10.90 3.35 5.00
CA ASN A 119 -12.10 4.20 5.06
C ASN A 119 -11.77 5.71 5.01
N SER A 120 -10.81 6.10 4.18
CA SER A 120 -10.49 7.50 3.91
C SER A 120 -11.71 8.27 3.42
N ARG A 121 -12.23 9.15 4.27
CA ARG A 121 -13.24 10.13 3.83
C ARG A 121 -12.67 11.12 2.81
N VAL A 122 -11.36 11.12 2.58
CA VAL A 122 -10.73 11.86 1.48
C VAL A 122 -11.06 11.15 0.17
N PRO A 123 -11.76 11.81 -0.76
CA PRO A 123 -12.05 11.22 -2.05
C PRO A 123 -10.76 10.99 -2.85
N LEU A 124 -10.83 10.05 -3.79
CA LEU A 124 -9.73 9.73 -4.70
C LEU A 124 -9.37 10.95 -5.57
N PRO A 125 -8.23 10.95 -6.29
CA PRO A 125 -7.96 11.95 -7.31
C PRO A 125 -9.12 12.10 -8.30
N ALA A 126 -9.07 13.19 -9.07
CA ALA A 126 -10.04 13.44 -10.13
C ALA A 126 -10.15 12.24 -11.09
N ALA A 127 -11.36 11.96 -11.56
CA ALA A 127 -11.66 10.75 -12.34
C ALA A 127 -10.75 10.59 -13.57
N ASP A 128 -10.40 11.70 -14.24
CA ASP A 128 -9.48 11.71 -15.38
C ASP A 128 -8.06 11.22 -15.02
N ARG A 129 -7.57 11.53 -13.81
CA ARG A 129 -6.25 11.12 -13.31
C ARG A 129 -6.16 9.68 -12.85
N ILE A 130 -7.28 8.97 -12.78
CA ILE A 130 -7.32 7.55 -12.42
C ILE A 130 -8.13 6.73 -13.42
N GLN A 131 -8.40 7.28 -14.62
CA GLN A 131 -9.17 6.63 -15.69
C GLN A 131 -8.64 5.24 -16.02
N ARG A 132 -7.34 5.02 -15.82
CA ARG A 132 -6.68 3.73 -15.98
C ARG A 132 -7.23 2.60 -15.11
N LEU A 133 -7.96 2.90 -14.03
CA LEU A 133 -8.74 1.89 -13.28
C LEU A 133 -9.73 1.15 -14.19
N GLN A 134 -10.27 1.82 -15.20
CA GLN A 134 -11.16 1.22 -16.19
C GLN A 134 -10.39 0.26 -17.11
N GLU A 135 -9.22 0.66 -17.57
CA GLU A 135 -8.37 -0.12 -18.48
C GLU A 135 -7.91 -1.44 -17.85
N ILE A 136 -7.62 -1.42 -16.54
CA ILE A 136 -7.20 -2.60 -15.79
C ILE A 136 -8.37 -3.44 -15.26
N GLY A 137 -9.62 -3.08 -15.62
CA GLY A 137 -10.82 -3.82 -15.23
C GLY A 137 -11.22 -3.67 -13.76
N MET A 138 -10.68 -2.67 -13.06
CA MET A 138 -10.98 -2.42 -11.65
C MET A 138 -12.32 -1.72 -11.46
N GLY A 139 -12.67 -0.78 -12.35
CA GLY A 139 -13.93 -0.04 -12.32
C GLY A 139 -13.81 1.27 -13.10
N ASP A 140 -14.93 1.93 -13.41
CA ASP A 140 -14.95 3.17 -14.19
C ASP A 140 -15.06 4.43 -13.30
N PRO A 141 -13.98 5.22 -13.13
CA PRO A 141 -14.01 6.51 -12.42
C PRO A 141 -15.10 7.48 -12.88
N GLY A 142 -15.36 7.54 -14.18
CA GLY A 142 -16.32 8.46 -14.79
C GLY A 142 -17.77 8.14 -14.42
N GLN A 143 -18.03 6.89 -14.00
CA GLN A 143 -19.35 6.45 -13.56
C GLN A 143 -19.83 7.25 -12.35
N PHE A 144 -18.96 7.44 -11.36
CA PHE A 144 -19.33 8.03 -10.07
C PHE A 144 -18.85 9.47 -9.85
N ALA A 145 -18.00 10.00 -10.74
CA ALA A 145 -17.57 11.39 -10.70
C ALA A 145 -17.35 11.97 -12.10
N ASP A 146 -17.51 13.28 -12.24
CA ASP A 146 -17.11 13.99 -13.47
C ASP A 146 -15.58 14.02 -13.60
N ALA A 147 -15.07 14.22 -14.82
CA ALA A 147 -13.64 14.15 -15.13
C ALA A 147 -12.73 14.90 -14.14
N GLN A 148 -13.07 16.14 -13.79
CA GLN A 148 -12.29 17.00 -12.87
C GLN A 148 -12.69 16.85 -11.40
N ARG A 149 -13.64 15.97 -11.08
CA ARG A 149 -14.16 15.76 -9.72
C ARG A 149 -13.51 14.53 -9.09
N PRO A 150 -13.18 14.60 -7.80
CA PRO A 150 -12.71 13.45 -7.02
C PRO A 150 -13.68 12.27 -7.10
N VAL A 151 -13.17 11.05 -7.28
CA VAL A 151 -14.02 9.84 -7.20
C VAL A 151 -14.37 9.55 -5.74
N PRO A 152 -15.66 9.30 -5.40
CA PRO A 152 -16.04 8.95 -4.04
C PRO A 152 -15.37 7.66 -3.58
N LEU A 153 -14.92 7.61 -2.32
CA LEU A 153 -14.31 6.39 -1.77
C LEU A 153 -15.25 5.17 -1.87
N GLY A 154 -16.56 5.39 -1.69
CA GLY A 154 -17.55 4.31 -1.83
C GLY A 154 -17.46 3.58 -3.18
N ALA A 155 -17.10 4.27 -4.27
CA ALA A 155 -16.91 3.61 -5.56
C ALA A 155 -15.78 2.58 -5.51
N LEU A 156 -14.68 2.92 -4.83
CA LEU A 156 -13.56 2.01 -4.64
C LEU A 156 -13.95 0.78 -3.82
N HIS A 157 -14.62 0.98 -2.69
CA HIS A 157 -15.07 -0.12 -1.83
C HIS A 157 -16.03 -1.02 -2.59
N PHE A 158 -16.96 -0.44 -3.34
CA PHE A 158 -17.87 -1.19 -4.20
C PHE A 158 -17.10 -2.05 -5.22
N TRP A 159 -16.10 -1.49 -5.90
CA TRP A 159 -15.29 -2.23 -6.85
C TRP A 159 -14.44 -3.33 -6.19
N GLU A 160 -13.73 -3.02 -5.11
CA GLU A 160 -12.90 -3.99 -4.37
C GLU A 160 -13.72 -5.14 -3.82
N ASP A 161 -14.87 -4.86 -3.18
CA ASP A 161 -15.75 -5.90 -2.61
C ASP A 161 -16.35 -6.76 -3.73
N THR A 162 -16.76 -6.15 -4.85
CA THR A 162 -17.25 -6.88 -6.03
C THR A 162 -16.18 -7.80 -6.61
N LEU A 163 -14.94 -7.31 -6.74
CA LEU A 163 -13.81 -8.11 -7.23
C LEU A 163 -13.50 -9.23 -6.23
N ALA A 164 -13.38 -8.93 -4.94
CA ALA A 164 -13.07 -9.90 -3.89
C ALA A 164 -14.12 -11.01 -3.71
N ALA A 165 -15.39 -10.77 -4.08
CA ALA A 165 -16.45 -11.77 -3.99
C ALA A 165 -16.51 -12.81 -5.15
N ARG A 166 -15.71 -12.64 -6.22
CA ARG A 166 -15.70 -13.50 -7.43
C ARG A 166 -15.24 -14.96 -7.27
N GLY A 167 -14.87 -15.40 -6.07
CA GLY A 167 -14.35 -16.75 -5.79
C GLY A 167 -13.99 -16.88 -4.32
N PRO A 168 -13.24 -17.92 -3.89
CA PRO A 168 -12.99 -18.19 -2.48
C PRO A 168 -12.31 -17.01 -1.78
N LEU A 169 -12.94 -16.54 -0.71
CA LEU A 169 -12.50 -15.41 0.10
C LEU A 169 -12.76 -15.73 1.56
N VAL A 170 -11.87 -15.32 2.46
CA VAL A 170 -12.16 -15.22 3.89
C VAL A 170 -11.81 -13.81 4.37
N ASP A 171 -12.80 -13.15 4.96
CA ASP A 171 -12.59 -11.90 5.69
C ASP A 171 -11.86 -12.20 7.01
N GLY A 172 -10.53 -12.10 6.97
CA GLY A 172 -9.70 -12.68 8.00
C GLY A 172 -8.24 -12.28 7.91
N MET A 173 -7.49 -12.67 8.93
CA MET A 173 -6.03 -12.62 8.94
C MET A 173 -5.49 -14.03 8.76
N ALA A 174 -4.40 -14.18 8.00
CA ALA A 174 -3.73 -15.46 7.85
C ALA A 174 -2.28 -15.40 8.30
N ARG A 175 -1.82 -16.52 8.86
CA ARG A 175 -0.43 -16.78 9.23
C ARG A 175 0.04 -18.06 8.58
N PHE A 176 1.28 -18.08 8.09
CA PHE A 176 1.89 -19.32 7.61
C PHE A 176 2.53 -20.09 8.76
N ALA A 177 2.50 -21.41 8.67
CA ALA A 177 3.21 -22.32 9.55
C ALA A 177 3.68 -23.55 8.76
N ALA A 178 4.79 -24.15 9.15
CA ALA A 178 5.18 -25.47 8.66
C ALA A 178 4.70 -26.53 9.65
N ASP A 179 4.17 -27.64 9.16
CA ASP A 179 3.84 -28.78 10.02
C ASP A 179 5.06 -29.71 10.22
N GLY A 180 4.90 -30.73 11.07
CA GLY A 180 5.97 -31.70 11.35
C GLY A 180 6.41 -32.56 10.15
N ARG A 181 5.70 -32.46 9.01
CA ARG A 181 6.06 -33.12 7.74
C ARG A 181 6.65 -32.14 6.72
N GLY A 182 6.90 -30.88 7.12
CA GLY A 182 7.40 -29.84 6.24
C GLY A 182 6.36 -29.32 5.24
N ARG A 183 5.06 -29.55 5.46
CA ARG A 183 4.00 -28.97 4.62
C ARG A 183 3.72 -27.54 5.05
N LEU A 184 3.52 -26.65 4.07
CA LEU A 184 3.13 -25.28 4.33
C LEU A 184 1.62 -25.22 4.63
N LEU A 185 1.27 -24.65 5.77
CA LEU A 185 -0.11 -24.43 6.21
C LEU A 185 -0.40 -22.93 6.30
N ALA A 186 -1.61 -22.54 5.94
CA ALA A 186 -2.15 -21.22 6.26
C ALA A 186 -3.20 -21.36 7.37
N ARG A 187 -2.94 -20.73 8.52
CA ARG A 187 -3.87 -20.63 9.65
C ARG A 187 -4.64 -19.32 9.50
N ILE A 188 -5.95 -19.42 9.36
CA ILE A 188 -6.82 -18.30 9.04
C ILE A 188 -7.68 -18.01 10.27
N GLN A 189 -7.59 -16.78 10.77
CA GLN A 189 -8.43 -16.21 11.81
C GLN A 189 -9.49 -15.33 11.15
N PRO A 190 -10.76 -15.77 11.09
CA PRO A 190 -11.86 -14.94 10.61
C PRO A 190 -12.05 -13.69 11.48
N THR A 191 -12.45 -12.59 10.85
CA THR A 191 -12.78 -11.33 11.53
C THR A 191 -14.16 -11.32 12.19
N ASP A 192 -15.04 -12.25 11.82
CA ASP A 192 -16.35 -12.45 12.42
C ASP A 192 -16.29 -13.10 13.82
N GLY A 193 -15.09 -13.45 14.30
CA GLY A 193 -14.86 -14.09 15.59
C GLY A 193 -15.11 -15.60 15.60
N SER A 194 -15.48 -16.20 14.45
CA SER A 194 -15.67 -17.64 14.35
C SER A 194 -14.37 -18.42 14.47
N GLU A 195 -14.47 -19.74 14.68
CA GLU A 195 -13.30 -20.59 14.93
C GLU A 195 -12.28 -20.54 13.78
N PRO A 196 -10.98 -20.46 14.11
CA PRO A 196 -9.91 -20.49 13.12
C PRO A 196 -9.97 -21.74 12.24
N VAL A 197 -9.66 -21.58 10.96
CA VAL A 197 -9.53 -22.70 10.01
C VAL A 197 -8.08 -22.84 9.55
N VAL A 198 -7.70 -24.05 9.13
CA VAL A 198 -6.35 -24.35 8.65
C VAL A 198 -6.43 -25.05 7.31
N VAL A 199 -5.74 -24.50 6.31
CA VAL A 199 -5.62 -25.08 4.98
C VAL A 199 -4.17 -25.44 4.68
N GLU A 200 -3.95 -26.47 3.88
CA GLU A 200 -2.64 -26.75 3.30
C GLU A 200 -2.45 -25.88 2.06
N VAL A 201 -1.31 -25.22 1.96
CA VAL A 201 -0.99 -24.31 0.86
C VAL A 201 -0.49 -25.12 -0.33
N GLU A 202 -1.21 -25.01 -1.44
CA GLU A 202 -0.82 -25.56 -2.72
C GLU A 202 -0.02 -24.54 -3.52
N GLY A 203 1.11 -24.98 -4.09
CA GLY A 203 1.97 -24.15 -4.92
C GLY A 203 2.66 -23.02 -4.14
N THR A 204 2.93 -21.91 -4.83
CA THR A 204 3.60 -20.72 -4.27
C THR A 204 2.56 -19.69 -3.85
N PRO A 205 2.34 -19.46 -2.54
CA PRO A 205 1.39 -18.46 -2.08
C PRO A 205 1.84 -17.03 -2.42
N VAL A 206 0.85 -16.15 -2.50
CA VAL A 206 1.05 -14.72 -2.76
C VAL A 206 0.88 -13.93 -1.47
N VAL A 207 1.79 -13.01 -1.20
CA VAL A 207 1.72 -12.08 -0.08
C VAL A 207 1.65 -10.66 -0.63
N ALA A 208 0.45 -10.09 -0.61
CA ALA A 208 0.19 -8.71 -1.05
C ALA A 208 -0.22 -7.82 0.14
N THR A 209 0.33 -8.09 1.32
CA THR A 209 0.12 -7.28 2.52
C THR A 209 0.79 -5.91 2.39
N GLY A 210 0.43 -4.97 3.26
CA GLY A 210 1.17 -3.72 3.39
C GLY A 210 2.46 -3.89 4.20
N VAL A 211 3.38 -2.94 4.06
CA VAL A 211 4.59 -2.86 4.89
C VAL A 211 4.34 -2.04 6.17
N GLY A 212 5.02 -2.42 7.25
CA GLY A 212 4.85 -1.82 8.57
C GLY A 212 5.24 -0.34 8.64
N GLN A 213 4.60 0.40 9.54
CA GLN A 213 4.92 1.81 9.78
C GLN A 213 6.18 1.98 10.61
N ARG A 214 6.88 3.10 10.41
CA ARG A 214 8.02 3.46 11.24
C ARG A 214 7.54 4.08 12.56
N VAL A 215 8.07 3.60 13.67
CA VAL A 215 7.82 4.18 15.00
C VAL A 215 8.49 5.56 15.11
N PRO A 216 7.83 6.60 15.65
CA PRO A 216 8.46 7.89 15.94
C PRO A 216 9.66 7.73 16.88
N GLY A 217 10.79 8.38 16.58
CA GLY A 217 12.03 8.24 17.33
C GLY A 217 12.85 6.98 17.04
N ALA A 218 12.35 6.02 16.26
CA ALA A 218 13.15 4.88 15.83
C ALA A 218 14.26 5.32 14.87
N ASP A 219 15.44 4.73 15.01
CA ASP A 219 16.63 5.11 14.26
C ASP A 219 16.56 4.63 12.80
N ARG A 220 17.00 5.46 11.85
CA ARG A 220 16.93 5.10 10.43
C ARG A 220 17.89 3.96 10.06
N ALA A 221 19.01 3.83 10.76
CA ALA A 221 19.99 2.77 10.51
C ALA A 221 19.49 1.40 11.00
N VAL A 222 18.65 1.39 12.04
CA VAL A 222 18.10 0.19 12.65
C VAL A 222 16.61 0.40 12.88
N PRO A 223 15.76 0.35 11.84
CA PRO A 223 14.41 0.94 11.87
C PRO A 223 13.33 0.07 12.52
N SER A 224 13.65 -1.16 12.94
CA SER A 224 12.69 -2.13 13.47
C SER A 224 13.21 -2.87 14.71
N VAL A 225 12.29 -3.44 15.50
CA VAL A 225 12.64 -4.29 16.65
C VAL A 225 13.45 -5.53 16.23
N PRO A 226 13.07 -6.30 15.19
CA PRO A 226 13.91 -7.40 14.70
C PRO A 226 15.32 -6.95 14.31
N ASP A 227 15.45 -5.81 13.63
CA ASP A 227 16.77 -5.28 13.28
C ASP A 227 17.60 -4.95 14.51
N ALA A 228 16.99 -4.32 15.52
CA ALA A 228 17.63 -3.97 16.77
C ALA A 228 18.07 -5.20 17.56
N LEU A 229 17.23 -6.23 17.63
CA LEU A 229 17.55 -7.49 18.29
C LEU A 229 18.72 -8.20 17.63
N ALA A 230 18.78 -8.23 16.30
CA ALA A 230 19.91 -8.81 15.58
C ALA A 230 21.23 -8.06 15.84
N VAL A 231 21.21 -6.71 15.80
CA VAL A 231 22.41 -5.91 16.11
C VAL A 231 22.90 -6.16 17.54
N ILE A 232 21.96 -6.24 18.49
CA ILE A 232 22.28 -6.51 19.89
C ILE A 232 22.82 -7.95 20.06
N ALA A 233 22.17 -8.94 19.44
CA ALA A 233 22.60 -10.34 19.46
C ALA A 233 24.03 -10.50 18.91
N ASP A 234 24.35 -9.86 17.78
CA ASP A 234 25.70 -9.87 17.20
C ASP A 234 26.74 -9.24 18.12
N HIS A 235 26.40 -8.12 18.78
CA HIS A 235 27.28 -7.48 19.74
C HIS A 235 27.51 -8.37 20.98
N LEU A 236 26.44 -8.93 21.54
CA LEU A 236 26.51 -9.86 22.66
C LEU A 236 27.40 -11.08 22.33
N ALA A 237 27.26 -11.65 21.13
CA ALA A 237 28.09 -12.77 20.67
C ALA A 237 29.59 -12.42 20.64
N ARG A 238 29.94 -11.25 20.08
CA ARG A 238 31.35 -10.80 20.00
C ARG A 238 31.97 -10.53 21.37
N HIS A 239 31.16 -10.19 22.36
CA HIS A 239 31.61 -9.90 23.72
C HIS A 239 31.38 -11.07 24.70
N GLY A 240 31.19 -12.30 24.19
CA GLY A 240 31.18 -13.52 24.99
C GLY A 240 29.98 -13.66 25.92
N ALA A 241 28.83 -13.08 25.56
CA ALA A 241 27.58 -13.33 26.28
C ALA A 241 27.17 -14.82 26.15
N ASP A 242 26.39 -15.30 27.13
CA ASP A 242 25.83 -16.66 27.10
C ASP A 242 25.00 -16.86 25.80
N PRO A 243 25.30 -17.88 24.98
CA PRO A 243 24.52 -18.22 23.79
C PRO A 243 23.02 -18.36 24.04
N ARG A 244 22.61 -18.84 25.22
CA ARG A 244 21.19 -18.97 25.59
C ARG A 244 20.46 -17.63 25.64
N VAL A 245 21.17 -16.57 26.05
CA VAL A 245 20.64 -15.21 26.08
C VAL A 245 20.52 -14.65 24.67
N ILE A 246 21.54 -14.87 23.84
CA ILE A 246 21.57 -14.43 22.45
C ILE A 246 20.40 -15.09 21.70
N ASP A 247 20.20 -16.39 21.90
CA ASP A 247 19.07 -17.14 21.35
C ASP A 247 17.72 -16.62 21.88
N ALA A 248 17.61 -16.37 23.19
CA ALA A 248 16.37 -15.85 23.77
C ALA A 248 15.95 -14.51 23.16
N LEU A 249 16.90 -13.60 22.91
CA LEU A 249 16.66 -12.31 22.27
C LEU A 249 16.35 -12.45 20.78
N ALA A 250 17.12 -13.27 20.05
CA ALA A 250 16.93 -13.48 18.61
C ALA A 250 15.56 -14.07 18.27
N TRP A 251 14.99 -14.85 19.20
CA TRP A 251 13.70 -15.53 19.03
C TRP A 251 12.55 -14.90 19.83
N LEU A 252 12.65 -13.62 20.22
CA LEU A 252 11.48 -12.89 20.71
C LEU A 252 10.49 -12.65 19.55
N PRO A 253 9.18 -12.92 19.72
CA PRO A 253 8.20 -12.74 18.65
C PRO A 253 8.08 -11.26 18.24
N ASP A 254 7.84 -10.93 16.97
CA ASP A 254 7.59 -9.53 16.54
C ASP A 254 6.13 -9.14 16.84
N ARG A 255 5.87 -8.57 18.02
CA ARG A 255 4.53 -8.13 18.46
C ARG A 255 4.61 -6.93 19.42
N GLU A 256 3.46 -6.36 19.74
CA GLU A 256 3.35 -5.33 20.79
C GLU A 256 3.92 -5.87 22.12
N GLY A 257 4.74 -5.05 22.77
CA GLY A 257 5.44 -5.40 24.00
C GLY A 257 6.80 -6.09 23.81
N THR A 258 7.16 -6.50 22.60
CA THR A 258 8.46 -7.17 22.35
C THR A 258 9.65 -6.29 22.69
N ALA A 259 9.58 -4.99 22.38
CA ALA A 259 10.63 -4.05 22.71
C ALA A 259 10.83 -3.93 24.24
N GLN A 260 9.73 -3.92 25.00
CA GLN A 260 9.77 -3.94 26.46
C GLN A 260 10.42 -5.24 26.96
N SER A 261 9.96 -6.40 26.50
CA SER A 261 10.53 -7.69 26.92
C SER A 261 12.02 -7.80 26.61
N ALA A 262 12.46 -7.28 25.47
CA ALA A 262 13.87 -7.22 25.11
C ALA A 262 14.67 -6.35 26.07
N LEU A 263 14.20 -5.13 26.36
CA LEU A 263 14.86 -4.21 27.29
C LEU A 263 14.88 -4.74 28.73
N GLU A 264 13.84 -5.45 29.16
CA GLU A 264 13.78 -6.13 30.46
C GLU A 264 14.74 -7.31 30.53
N THR A 265 14.78 -8.13 29.49
CA THR A 265 15.73 -9.25 29.38
C THR A 265 17.15 -8.75 29.47
N LEU A 266 17.51 -7.69 28.73
CA LEU A 266 18.84 -7.08 28.78
C LEU A 266 19.21 -6.51 30.16
N ARG A 267 18.21 -6.03 30.91
CA ARG A 267 18.38 -5.55 32.30
C ARG A 267 18.61 -6.72 33.26
N SER A 268 17.78 -7.75 33.20
CA SER A 268 17.84 -8.88 34.14
C SER A 268 19.15 -9.67 34.05
N ILE A 269 19.74 -9.74 32.86
CA ILE A 269 21.03 -10.41 32.61
C ILE A 269 22.26 -9.49 32.84
N GLY A 270 22.07 -8.25 33.29
CA GLY A 270 23.16 -7.32 33.57
C GLY A 270 23.88 -6.71 32.36
N TRP A 271 23.32 -6.84 31.14
CA TRP A 271 23.93 -6.30 29.91
C TRP A 271 23.50 -4.87 29.57
N ALA A 272 22.43 -4.35 30.18
CA ALA A 272 21.92 -3.02 29.90
C ALA A 272 22.96 -1.89 30.07
N ALA A 273 23.75 -1.93 31.14
CA ALA A 273 24.80 -0.92 31.40
C ALA A 273 25.93 -1.00 30.36
N ARG A 274 26.41 -2.22 30.05
CA ARG A 274 27.46 -2.45 29.05
C ARG A 274 27.05 -2.00 27.66
N LEU A 275 25.82 -2.28 27.25
CA LEU A 275 25.28 -1.81 25.97
C LEU A 275 25.13 -0.28 25.94
N ALA A 276 24.75 0.35 27.06
CA ALA A 276 24.71 1.80 27.17
C ALA A 276 26.11 2.44 27.07
N ASP A 277 27.13 1.80 27.65
CA ASP A 277 28.53 2.20 27.49
C ASP A 277 28.99 2.04 26.04
N ALA A 278 28.72 0.89 25.42
CA ALA A 278 29.05 0.64 24.01
C ALA A 278 28.39 1.67 23.07
N ALA A 279 27.13 2.01 23.32
CA ALA A 279 26.41 3.03 22.57
C ALA A 279 26.99 4.45 22.71
N ARG A 280 27.73 4.74 23.79
CA ARG A 280 28.42 6.03 24.00
C ARG A 280 29.82 6.07 23.38
N ARG A 281 30.44 4.91 23.16
CA ARG A 281 31.78 4.84 22.55
C ARG A 281 31.67 5.05 21.05
N THR A 282 32.18 6.18 20.59
CA THR A 282 32.53 6.39 19.19
C THR A 282 33.99 5.98 18.99
N ASP A 283 34.27 4.68 19.13
CA ASP A 283 35.59 4.15 18.79
C ASP A 283 35.65 3.93 17.27
N PRO A 284 36.57 4.59 16.53
CA PRO A 284 36.76 4.35 15.11
C PRO A 284 37.10 2.88 14.78
N ALA A 285 37.64 2.12 15.75
CA ALA A 285 37.97 0.71 15.61
C ALA A 285 36.79 -0.24 15.92
N ASP A 286 35.71 0.24 16.52
CA ASP A 286 34.47 -0.52 16.75
C ASP A 286 33.30 0.09 15.95
N PRO A 287 33.15 -0.27 14.67
CA PRO A 287 32.05 0.23 13.83
C PRO A 287 30.67 -0.23 14.32
N ALA A 288 30.58 -1.13 15.32
CA ALA A 288 29.33 -1.61 15.87
C ALA A 288 28.74 -0.71 16.97
N GLY A 289 29.55 0.07 17.67
CA GLY A 289 29.10 0.99 18.73
C GLY A 289 27.96 1.93 18.29
N PRO A 290 28.08 2.64 17.14
CA PRO A 290 27.00 3.46 16.60
C PRO A 290 25.71 2.68 16.29
N LEU A 291 25.82 1.44 15.79
CA LEU A 291 24.69 0.56 15.49
C LEU A 291 24.01 0.06 16.76
N VAL A 292 24.76 -0.27 17.81
CA VAL A 292 24.20 -0.63 19.13
C VAL A 292 23.42 0.55 19.71
N GLY A 293 23.95 1.77 19.57
CA GLY A 293 23.21 2.99 19.94
C GLY A 293 21.91 3.15 19.16
N SER A 294 21.93 2.94 17.83
CA SER A 294 20.73 2.95 16.98
C SER A 294 19.72 1.87 17.40
N ALA A 295 20.19 0.65 17.69
CA ALA A 295 19.34 -0.46 18.14
C ALA A 295 18.63 -0.14 19.47
N LEU A 296 19.37 0.38 20.47
CA LEU A 296 18.79 0.80 21.74
C LEU A 296 17.80 1.95 21.59
N ARG A 297 18.07 2.93 20.70
CA ARG A 297 17.10 4.00 20.38
C ARG A 297 15.81 3.45 19.82
N THR A 298 15.89 2.52 18.86
CA THR A 298 14.71 1.88 18.26
C THR A 298 13.90 1.06 19.25
N LEU A 299 14.55 0.24 20.11
CA LEU A 299 13.83 -0.48 21.16
C LEU A 299 13.12 0.47 22.12
N ARG A 300 13.79 1.52 22.60
CA ARG A 300 13.18 2.50 23.53
C ARG A 300 12.05 3.29 22.90
N ALA A 301 12.21 3.70 21.64
CA ALA A 301 11.15 4.39 20.89
C ALA A 301 9.93 3.49 20.69
N THR A 302 10.13 2.20 20.42
CA THR A 302 9.05 1.23 20.23
C THR A 302 8.35 0.91 21.54
N GLU A 303 9.09 0.72 22.64
CA GLU A 303 8.51 0.58 23.97
C GLU A 303 7.71 1.84 24.38
N ALA A 304 8.21 3.05 24.09
CA ALA A 304 7.49 4.29 24.37
C ALA A 304 6.20 4.41 23.54
N TRP A 305 6.25 3.97 22.29
CA TRP A 305 5.08 3.91 21.42
C TRP A 305 4.02 2.92 21.92
N ASP A 306 4.41 1.69 22.24
CA ASP A 306 3.51 0.67 22.80
C ASP A 306 2.88 1.17 24.11
N ARG A 307 3.68 1.77 25.00
CA ARG A 307 3.17 2.39 26.23
C ARG A 307 2.20 3.54 25.96
N ALA A 308 2.47 4.38 24.96
CA ALA A 308 1.58 5.47 24.59
C ALA A 308 0.22 4.95 24.09
N ARG A 309 0.23 3.88 23.29
CA ARG A 309 -1.00 3.19 22.83
C ARG A 309 -1.77 2.55 23.97
N ALA A 310 -1.09 1.86 24.88
CA ALA A 310 -1.71 1.24 26.04
C ALA A 310 -2.27 2.28 27.04
N ALA A 311 -1.59 3.41 27.22
CA ALA A 311 -2.00 4.44 28.18
C ALA A 311 -3.27 5.20 27.76
N ALA A 312 -3.49 5.37 26.46
CA ALA A 312 -4.70 6.01 25.93
C ALA A 312 -5.14 5.35 24.61
N PRO A 313 -5.84 4.20 24.69
CA PRO A 313 -6.37 3.51 23.52
C PRO A 313 -7.22 4.44 22.65
N GLY A 314 -7.03 4.38 21.34
CA GLY A 314 -7.75 5.25 20.39
C GLY A 314 -7.20 6.68 20.26
N ARG A 315 -6.19 7.07 21.06
CA ARG A 315 -5.58 8.42 21.01
C ARG A 315 -4.13 8.45 20.56
N ALA A 316 -3.41 7.33 20.60
CA ALA A 316 -2.12 7.15 19.92
C ALA A 316 -2.30 6.21 18.71
N LEU A 317 -2.20 6.75 17.51
CA LEU A 317 -2.66 6.10 16.29
C LEU A 317 -1.59 6.08 15.20
N TRP A 318 -1.60 5.05 14.38
CA TRP A 318 -0.90 5.05 13.12
C TRP A 318 -1.60 5.95 12.12
N SER A 319 -0.86 6.53 11.17
CA SER A 319 -1.46 7.34 10.12
C SER A 319 -2.46 6.56 9.27
N ASP A 320 -2.26 5.24 9.13
CA ASP A 320 -3.19 4.40 8.37
C ASP A 320 -4.52 4.26 9.14
N GLU A 321 -4.50 4.13 10.47
CA GLU A 321 -5.73 4.08 11.30
C GLU A 321 -6.57 5.36 11.15
N VAL A 322 -5.93 6.52 11.13
CA VAL A 322 -6.59 7.82 10.95
C VAL A 322 -7.14 7.96 9.53
N VAL A 323 -6.30 7.68 8.53
CA VAL A 323 -6.72 7.75 7.13
C VAL A 323 -7.78 6.70 6.82
N GLU A 324 -7.80 5.57 7.51
CA GLU A 324 -8.83 4.53 7.39
C GLU A 324 -10.11 4.85 8.18
N GLY A 325 -10.23 6.04 8.78
CA GLY A 325 -11.40 6.41 9.58
C GLY A 325 -11.64 5.50 10.79
N ARG A 326 -10.62 4.72 11.22
CA ARG A 326 -10.64 3.85 12.40
C ARG A 326 -10.25 4.63 13.65
N PHE A 327 -10.79 5.85 13.77
CA PHE A 327 -10.54 6.74 14.89
C PHE A 327 -11.77 7.60 15.16
N ASP A 328 -11.91 8.02 16.41
CA ASP A 328 -12.87 9.06 16.78
C ASP A 328 -12.13 10.40 16.84
N ALA A 329 -12.55 11.35 15.99
CA ALA A 329 -11.94 12.68 15.92
C ALA A 329 -12.33 13.58 17.11
N ALA A 330 -13.35 13.22 17.88
CA ALA A 330 -13.82 13.96 19.04
C ALA A 330 -13.06 13.63 20.33
N VAL A 331 -12.17 12.62 20.32
CA VAL A 331 -11.35 12.25 21.51
C VAL A 331 -10.39 13.35 21.96
N SER A 332 -10.12 14.33 21.10
CA SER A 332 -9.28 15.48 21.39
C SER A 332 -9.54 16.63 20.41
N ASP A 333 -9.47 17.86 20.90
CA ASP A 333 -9.40 19.06 20.06
C ASP A 333 -7.95 19.42 19.70
N SER A 334 -6.95 18.74 20.28
CA SER A 334 -5.53 18.94 19.97
C SER A 334 -4.87 17.66 19.50
N TRP A 335 -4.15 17.73 18.38
CA TRP A 335 -3.51 16.58 17.75
C TRP A 335 -2.04 16.87 17.42
N LEU A 336 -1.15 15.95 17.79
CA LEU A 336 0.22 15.90 17.26
C LEU A 336 0.27 14.92 16.09
N VAL A 337 0.87 15.31 14.97
CA VAL A 337 1.15 14.41 13.85
C VAL A 337 2.64 14.39 13.60
N ALA A 338 3.29 13.26 13.87
CA ALA A 338 4.71 13.07 13.65
C ALA A 338 4.99 12.55 12.24
N GLY A 339 5.61 13.40 11.41
CA GLY A 339 5.97 13.10 10.05
C GLY A 339 4.97 13.65 9.02
N ARG A 340 5.42 13.62 7.76
CA ARG A 340 4.66 14.16 6.61
C ARG A 340 3.71 13.15 5.97
N GLY A 341 3.58 11.94 6.53
CA GLY A 341 3.01 10.74 5.90
C GLY A 341 1.95 10.98 4.82
N GLY A 342 2.09 10.30 3.67
CA GLY A 342 1.08 10.35 2.60
C GLY A 342 0.72 11.75 2.08
N VAL A 343 1.58 12.76 2.28
CA VAL A 343 1.36 14.15 1.85
C VAL A 343 0.30 14.90 2.68
N GLY A 344 0.32 14.72 4.01
CA GLY A 344 -0.58 15.42 4.95
C GLY A 344 -1.98 14.83 5.07
N ALA A 345 -2.15 13.56 4.66
CA ALA A 345 -3.45 12.90 4.67
C ALA A 345 -4.06 12.78 6.08
N ALA A 346 -3.27 12.47 7.11
CA ALA A 346 -3.77 12.37 8.48
C ALA A 346 -4.26 13.73 9.05
N PRO A 347 -3.46 14.83 8.98
CA PRO A 347 -3.93 16.16 9.34
C PRO A 347 -5.22 16.56 8.63
N GLU A 348 -5.29 16.35 7.31
CA GLU A 348 -6.48 16.64 6.50
C GLU A 348 -7.72 15.88 7.01
N THR A 349 -7.60 14.58 7.26
CA THR A 349 -8.71 13.75 7.75
C THR A 349 -9.18 14.20 9.14
N ILE A 350 -8.25 14.53 10.05
CA ILE A 350 -8.59 15.03 11.40
C ILE A 350 -9.35 16.36 11.30
N LEU A 351 -8.82 17.31 10.54
CA LEU A 351 -9.40 18.65 10.39
C LEU A 351 -10.78 18.62 9.70
N ALA A 352 -10.97 17.70 8.76
CA ALA A 352 -12.27 17.49 8.12
C ALA A 352 -13.29 16.83 9.07
N ALA A 353 -12.84 15.93 9.95
CA ALA A 353 -13.72 15.17 10.85
C ALA A 353 -14.10 15.93 12.12
N ASN A 354 -13.24 16.82 12.63
CA ASN A 354 -13.52 17.65 13.80
C ASN A 354 -13.25 19.13 13.49
N PRO A 355 -14.30 19.97 13.32
CA PRO A 355 -14.16 21.41 13.06
C PRO A 355 -13.43 22.21 14.13
N ARG A 356 -13.32 21.68 15.36
CA ARG A 356 -12.62 22.32 16.49
C ARG A 356 -11.18 21.84 16.64
N ALA A 357 -10.75 20.84 15.88
CA ALA A 357 -9.41 20.30 15.99
C ALA A 357 -8.34 21.33 15.56
N HIS A 358 -7.29 21.41 16.38
CA HIS A 358 -6.01 22.03 16.08
C HIS A 358 -4.95 20.93 15.93
N VAL A 359 -4.25 20.94 14.79
CA VAL A 359 -3.23 19.94 14.45
C VAL A 359 -1.86 20.60 14.42
N VAL A 360 -0.92 20.07 15.20
CA VAL A 360 0.50 20.40 15.09
C VAL A 360 1.22 19.26 14.37
N GLN A 361 1.74 19.53 13.19
CA GLN A 361 2.46 18.56 12.38
C GLN A 361 3.97 18.78 12.48
N LEU A 362 4.70 17.76 12.93
CA LEU A 362 6.15 17.77 13.08
C LEU A 362 6.82 17.16 11.84
N VAL A 363 7.66 17.92 11.13
CA VAL A 363 8.27 17.50 9.86
C VAL A 363 9.80 17.63 9.91
N GLY A 364 10.50 16.49 9.93
CA GLY A 364 11.94 16.45 10.18
C GLY A 364 12.89 17.03 9.12
N ALA A 365 12.44 17.40 7.92
CA ALA A 365 13.26 18.19 7.00
C ALA A 365 12.37 18.95 6.00
N PRO A 366 12.64 20.24 5.73
CA PRO A 366 11.96 21.00 4.71
C PRO A 366 12.45 20.47 3.35
N ARG A 367 11.56 19.81 2.61
CA ARG A 367 11.76 19.72 1.17
C ARG A 367 11.24 21.05 0.62
N THR A 368 12.17 21.86 0.13
CA THR A 368 11.96 23.05 -0.71
C THR A 368 10.65 22.97 -1.50
N GLY A 369 9.95 24.10 -1.67
CA GLY A 369 8.56 24.18 -2.18
C GLY A 369 8.25 23.46 -3.51
N GLU A 370 9.26 23.02 -4.25
CA GLU A 370 9.16 22.15 -5.44
C GLU A 370 8.82 20.68 -5.11
N GLY A 371 9.00 20.22 -3.87
CA GLY A 371 8.77 18.83 -3.42
C GLY A 371 7.49 18.60 -2.62
N VAL A 372 6.58 19.57 -2.63
CA VAL A 372 5.30 19.57 -1.93
C VAL A 372 4.17 19.42 -2.95
N SER A 373 3.35 18.37 -2.84
CA SER A 373 2.26 18.17 -3.79
C SER A 373 1.24 19.30 -3.70
N GLU A 374 0.55 19.59 -4.81
CA GLU A 374 -0.53 20.57 -4.83
C GLU A 374 -1.64 20.26 -3.81
N ARG A 375 -1.85 18.99 -3.46
CA ARG A 375 -2.79 18.61 -2.40
C ARG A 375 -2.36 19.17 -1.04
N TYR A 376 -1.10 19.01 -0.67
CA TYR A 376 -0.60 19.55 0.60
C TYR A 376 -0.57 21.07 0.58
N LYS A 377 -0.23 21.70 -0.56
CA LYS A 377 -0.33 23.17 -0.67
C LYS A 377 -1.75 23.68 -0.43
N ARG A 378 -2.79 22.96 -0.89
CA ARG A 378 -4.18 23.30 -0.58
C ARG A 378 -4.49 23.19 0.90
N LEU A 379 -4.04 22.12 1.55
CA LEU A 379 -4.19 21.96 3.00
C LEU A 379 -3.54 23.13 3.77
N LEU A 380 -2.30 23.48 3.40
CA LEU A 380 -1.57 24.61 3.99
C LEU A 380 -2.33 25.92 3.78
N ARG A 381 -2.75 26.24 2.55
CA ARG A 381 -3.53 27.47 2.27
C ARG A 381 -4.86 27.54 3.01
N ALA A 382 -5.47 26.40 3.32
CA ALA A 382 -6.73 26.35 4.04
C ALA A 382 -6.55 26.57 5.55
N HIS A 383 -5.50 26.00 6.15
CA HIS A 383 -5.41 25.91 7.61
C HIS A 383 -4.12 26.41 8.26
N ASP A 384 -3.02 26.53 7.51
CA ASP A 384 -1.74 27.01 8.03
C ASP A 384 -1.66 28.55 7.94
N PRO A 385 -1.48 29.26 9.07
CA PRO A 385 -1.48 30.72 9.07
C PRO A 385 -0.32 31.31 8.26
N SER A 386 0.80 30.60 8.12
CA SER A 386 1.92 31.04 7.27
C SER A 386 1.60 31.01 5.77
N TRP A 387 0.51 30.34 5.39
CA TRP A 387 -0.04 30.29 4.03
C TRP A 387 -1.38 31.03 3.90
N GLY A 388 -1.79 31.79 4.93
CA GLY A 388 -3.05 32.54 4.96
C GLY A 388 -4.29 31.72 5.38
N GLY A 389 -4.09 30.54 5.97
CA GLY A 389 -5.16 29.67 6.45
C GLY A 389 -5.75 30.07 7.80
N ASP A 390 -6.76 29.31 8.25
CA ASP A 390 -7.58 29.59 9.44
C ASP A 390 -6.89 29.35 10.81
N GLY A 391 -5.62 28.93 10.82
CA GLY A 391 -4.84 28.72 12.04
C GLY A 391 -5.03 27.34 12.68
N ARG A 392 -5.81 26.43 12.10
CA ARG A 392 -6.05 25.09 12.67
C ARG A 392 -4.93 24.09 12.39
N LEU A 393 -3.98 24.43 11.53
CA LEU A 393 -2.79 23.62 11.25
C LEU A 393 -1.53 24.43 11.56
N GLU A 394 -0.66 23.90 12.42
CA GLU A 394 0.71 24.40 12.62
C GLU A 394 1.68 23.36 12.05
N VAL A 395 2.51 23.74 11.07
CA VAL A 395 3.59 22.87 10.57
C VAL A 395 4.92 23.30 11.16
N VAL A 396 5.49 22.46 12.02
CA VAL A 396 6.83 22.65 12.58
C VAL A 396 7.84 21.95 11.69
N TRP A 397 8.57 22.75 10.92
CA TRP A 397 9.65 22.28 10.04
C TRP A 397 10.92 21.99 10.83
N GLU A 398 11.77 21.12 10.29
CA GLU A 398 13.03 20.68 10.90
C GLU A 398 12.86 19.98 12.27
N ALA A 399 11.61 19.67 12.64
CA ALA A 399 11.29 18.90 13.83
C ALA A 399 11.40 17.41 13.53
N ALA A 400 12.60 16.84 13.71
CA ALA A 400 12.79 15.40 13.64
C ALA A 400 11.92 14.75 14.73
N PRO A 401 10.96 13.88 14.37
CA PRO A 401 10.04 13.31 15.34
C PRO A 401 10.79 12.31 16.23
N GLU A 402 10.94 12.70 17.48
CA GLU A 402 11.53 11.96 18.58
C GLU A 402 10.58 10.84 19.04
N ALA A 403 11.03 10.05 20.04
CA ALA A 403 10.16 9.09 20.70
C ALA A 403 9.01 9.83 21.38
N VAL A 404 7.79 9.30 21.25
CA VAL A 404 6.62 9.89 21.90
C VAL A 404 6.75 9.77 23.41
N ALA A 405 6.44 10.85 24.14
CA ALA A 405 6.30 10.81 25.59
C ALA A 405 4.82 10.87 25.96
N ALA A 406 4.30 9.83 26.63
CA ALA A 406 2.98 9.86 27.25
C ALA A 406 3.13 10.32 28.71
N THR A 407 2.49 11.42 29.07
CA THR A 407 2.49 12.00 30.42
C THR A 407 1.06 12.06 30.95
N ARG A 408 0.89 12.09 32.27
CA ARG A 408 -0.41 12.35 32.89
C ARG A 408 -0.48 13.82 33.31
N GLY A 409 -1.51 14.52 32.86
CA GLY A 409 -1.79 15.89 33.30
C GLY A 409 -2.31 15.92 34.74
N PRO A 410 -2.49 17.13 35.31
CA PRO A 410 -2.96 17.32 36.70
C PRO A 410 -4.30 16.64 37.00
N GLY A 411 -5.18 16.51 35.99
CA GLY A 411 -6.46 15.82 36.09
C GLY A 411 -6.42 14.32 35.81
N GLY A 412 -5.24 13.72 35.69
CA GLY A 412 -5.06 12.29 35.37
C GLY A 412 -5.18 11.94 33.88
N GLU A 413 -5.56 12.90 33.03
CA GLU A 413 -5.65 12.71 31.58
C GLU A 413 -4.29 12.44 30.95
N VAL A 414 -4.23 11.50 30.00
CA VAL A 414 -3.01 11.25 29.24
C VAL A 414 -2.81 12.35 28.19
N ARG A 415 -1.60 12.90 28.13
CA ARG A 415 -1.14 13.90 27.17
C ARG A 415 0.09 13.37 26.44
N PHE A 416 0.18 13.60 25.14
CA PHE A 416 1.32 13.20 24.34
C PHE A 416 2.21 14.40 24.06
N ARG A 417 3.51 14.22 24.27
CA ARG A 417 4.52 15.25 24.05
C ARG A 417 5.54 14.78 23.02
N ALA A 418 5.87 15.66 22.08
CA ALA A 418 6.97 15.51 21.13
C ALA A 418 7.47 16.89 20.71
N HIS A 419 8.79 17.07 20.61
CA HIS A 419 9.41 18.32 20.17
C HIS A 419 8.91 19.58 20.91
N GLY A 420 8.76 19.48 22.25
CA GLY A 420 8.28 20.58 23.09
C GLY A 420 6.79 20.95 22.92
N ARG A 421 6.05 20.23 22.07
CA ARG A 421 4.61 20.40 21.84
C ARG A 421 3.84 19.30 22.57
N GLU A 422 2.64 19.61 23.02
CA GLU A 422 1.77 18.68 23.75
C GLU A 422 0.36 18.68 23.15
N ALA A 423 -0.26 17.50 23.06
CA ALA A 423 -1.64 17.38 22.62
C ALA A 423 -2.36 16.20 23.26
N GLY A 424 -3.69 16.19 23.15
CA GLY A 424 -4.53 15.10 23.63
C GLY A 424 -4.45 13.85 22.74
N ALA A 425 -4.13 13.96 21.46
CA ALA A 425 -3.97 12.79 20.59
C ALA A 425 -2.68 12.88 19.77
N TYR A 426 -2.17 11.72 19.34
CA TYR A 426 -0.91 11.59 18.62
C TYR A 426 -1.06 10.64 17.44
N VAL A 427 -0.50 11.03 16.29
CA VAL A 427 -0.47 10.21 15.08
C VAL A 427 0.96 10.01 14.60
N ALA A 428 1.37 8.75 14.45
CA ALA A 428 2.62 8.39 13.80
C ALA A 428 2.43 8.32 12.27
N ALA A 429 3.03 9.26 11.55
CA ALA A 429 2.95 9.41 10.09
C ALA A 429 4.35 9.42 9.45
N MET A 430 5.19 8.47 9.87
CA MET A 430 6.63 8.40 9.59
C MET A 430 7.02 7.72 8.28
N GLY A 431 6.03 7.25 7.51
CA GLY A 431 6.26 6.38 6.37
C GLY A 431 6.48 4.94 6.79
N ARG A 432 6.97 4.13 5.85
CA ARG A 432 7.04 2.67 6.00
C ARG A 432 8.47 2.18 6.14
N VAL A 433 8.65 1.06 6.84
CA VAL A 433 9.96 0.41 7.02
C VAL A 433 10.13 -0.67 5.94
N PRO A 434 11.21 -0.63 5.13
CA PRO A 434 11.52 -1.71 4.21
C PRO A 434 11.96 -2.95 5.01
N ARG A 435 11.05 -3.91 5.14
CA ARG A 435 11.27 -5.17 5.86
C ARG A 435 10.45 -6.28 5.22
N LEU A 436 10.79 -7.52 5.54
CA LEU A 436 10.04 -8.68 5.10
C LEU A 436 8.57 -8.54 5.58
N PRO A 437 7.55 -8.89 4.75
CA PRO A 437 6.16 -8.84 5.17
C PRO A 437 5.94 -9.58 6.49
N GLY A 438 5.14 -9.03 7.39
CA GLY A 438 4.99 -9.57 8.75
C GLY A 438 4.64 -11.05 8.78
N VAL A 439 3.79 -11.51 7.87
CA VAL A 439 3.41 -12.94 7.75
C VAL A 439 4.58 -13.86 7.39
N LEU A 440 5.55 -13.36 6.62
CA LEU A 440 6.75 -14.11 6.25
C LEU A 440 7.83 -14.03 7.34
N LEU A 441 7.90 -12.89 8.04
CA LEU A 441 8.77 -12.74 9.21
C LEU A 441 8.32 -13.66 10.36
N GLU A 442 7.02 -13.68 10.66
CA GLU A 442 6.42 -14.60 11.65
C GLU A 442 6.67 -16.06 11.26
N PHE A 443 6.57 -16.40 9.97
CA PHE A 443 6.86 -17.75 9.48
C PHE A 443 8.32 -18.14 9.67
N ALA A 444 9.25 -17.30 9.23
CA ALA A 444 10.68 -17.55 9.41
C ALA A 444 11.05 -17.65 10.89
N HIS A 445 10.48 -16.77 11.72
CA HIS A 445 10.69 -16.76 13.17
C HIS A 445 10.18 -18.03 13.86
N ALA A 446 8.94 -18.44 13.55
CA ALA A 446 8.36 -19.67 14.08
C ALA A 446 9.14 -20.92 13.65
N ALA A 447 9.73 -20.90 12.45
CA ALA A 447 10.58 -21.96 11.93
C ALA A 447 12.04 -21.88 12.41
N ARG A 448 12.38 -20.89 13.25
CA ARG A 448 13.74 -20.59 13.70
C ARG A 448 14.76 -20.42 12.57
N VAL A 449 14.35 -19.73 11.50
CA VAL A 449 15.18 -19.44 10.33
C VAL A 449 15.76 -18.02 10.45
N PRO A 450 17.08 -17.86 10.54
CA PRO A 450 17.72 -16.57 10.50
C PRO A 450 17.46 -15.85 9.17
N GLU A 451 17.22 -14.53 9.19
CA GLU A 451 16.96 -13.77 7.96
C GLU A 451 18.10 -13.87 6.92
N ARG A 452 19.34 -14.10 7.36
CA ARG A 452 20.51 -14.29 6.47
C ARG A 452 20.42 -15.55 5.61
N GLU A 453 19.58 -16.52 5.98
CA GLU A 453 19.36 -17.76 5.23
C GLU A 453 18.18 -17.62 4.25
N ILE A 454 17.44 -16.51 4.34
CA ILE A 454 16.34 -16.18 3.44
C ILE A 454 16.92 -15.56 2.16
N THR A 455 16.59 -16.14 1.01
CA THR A 455 17.05 -15.62 -0.29
C THR A 455 15.92 -14.95 -1.06
N GLY A 456 16.24 -13.91 -1.82
CA GLY A 456 15.28 -13.16 -2.62
C GLY A 456 15.63 -13.13 -4.11
N GLU A 457 14.60 -13.07 -4.95
CA GLU A 457 14.70 -12.91 -6.41
C GLU A 457 13.72 -11.82 -6.85
N LEU A 458 14.19 -10.79 -7.55
CA LEU A 458 13.30 -9.78 -8.13
C LEU A 458 12.54 -10.35 -9.33
N LEU A 459 11.26 -10.02 -9.44
CA LEU A 459 10.41 -10.45 -10.54
C LEU A 459 10.13 -9.28 -11.48
N PHE A 460 10.42 -9.47 -12.76
CA PHE A 460 10.15 -8.51 -13.82
C PHE A 460 9.36 -9.15 -14.96
N ASP A 461 8.54 -8.36 -15.66
CA ASP A 461 7.96 -8.79 -16.93
C ASP A 461 8.95 -8.66 -18.10
N GLY A 462 8.51 -9.05 -19.30
CA GLY A 462 9.32 -8.94 -20.52
C GLY A 462 9.67 -7.51 -20.92
N ALA A 463 8.99 -6.49 -20.37
CA ALA A 463 9.28 -5.08 -20.56
C ALA A 463 10.12 -4.48 -19.40
N ARG A 464 10.65 -5.32 -18.51
CA ARG A 464 11.41 -4.94 -17.30
C ARG A 464 10.61 -4.10 -16.30
N GLN A 465 9.28 -4.20 -16.28
CA GLN A 465 8.50 -3.64 -15.17
C GLN A 465 8.56 -4.57 -13.97
N HIS A 466 8.67 -3.98 -12.79
CA HIS A 466 8.78 -4.72 -11.52
C HIS A 466 7.43 -5.29 -11.08
N LEU A 467 7.32 -6.63 -11.06
CA LEU A 467 6.11 -7.38 -10.69
C LEU A 467 6.06 -7.73 -9.20
N GLY A 468 7.20 -7.67 -8.53
CA GLY A 468 7.35 -7.99 -7.12
C GLY A 468 8.65 -8.74 -6.88
N TYR A 469 8.71 -9.55 -5.83
CA TYR A 469 9.86 -10.40 -5.57
C TYR A 469 9.45 -11.74 -4.99
N ARG A 470 10.27 -12.77 -5.20
CA ARG A 470 10.13 -14.10 -4.62
C ARG A 470 11.06 -14.22 -3.43
N VAL A 471 10.58 -14.84 -2.36
CA VAL A 471 11.33 -15.15 -1.15
C VAL A 471 11.37 -16.65 -0.97
N SER A 472 12.54 -17.20 -0.67
CA SER A 472 12.69 -18.60 -0.25
C SER A 472 13.12 -18.67 1.20
N VAL A 473 12.39 -19.44 2.01
CA VAL A 473 12.68 -19.68 3.43
C VAL A 473 13.00 -21.16 3.61
N PRO A 474 14.23 -21.53 4.02
CA PRO A 474 14.59 -22.92 4.28
C PRO A 474 13.97 -23.41 5.60
N VAL A 475 13.10 -24.42 5.58
CA VAL A 475 12.46 -24.98 6.79
C VAL A 475 12.47 -26.50 6.72
N GLY A 476 12.88 -27.17 7.80
CA GLY A 476 12.76 -28.62 7.94
C GLY A 476 13.49 -29.42 6.85
N GLY A 477 14.62 -28.91 6.33
CA GLY A 477 15.36 -29.54 5.22
C GLY A 477 14.80 -29.26 3.82
N GLY A 478 13.64 -28.59 3.72
CA GLY A 478 13.03 -28.13 2.47
C GLY A 478 13.13 -26.61 2.28
N ARG A 479 12.60 -26.12 1.16
CA ARG A 479 12.49 -24.68 0.87
C ARG A 479 11.04 -24.32 0.59
N HIS A 480 10.51 -23.34 1.30
CA HIS A 480 9.21 -22.74 1.02
C HIS A 480 9.39 -21.45 0.24
N VAL A 481 8.65 -21.32 -0.86
CA VAL A 481 8.74 -20.19 -1.77
C VAL A 481 7.48 -19.34 -1.63
N PHE A 482 7.64 -18.04 -1.55
CA PHE A 482 6.56 -17.06 -1.44
C PHE A 482 6.75 -15.97 -2.49
N GLU A 483 5.68 -15.52 -3.14
CA GLU A 483 5.72 -14.34 -4.00
C GLU A 483 5.16 -13.13 -3.26
N VAL A 484 5.95 -12.07 -3.13
CA VAL A 484 5.55 -10.81 -2.53
C VAL A 484 5.20 -9.82 -3.64
N ALA A 485 3.98 -9.29 -3.57
CA ALA A 485 3.42 -8.37 -4.55
C ALA A 485 2.82 -7.13 -3.87
N GLY A 486 2.23 -6.24 -4.67
CA GLY A 486 1.52 -5.06 -4.18
C GLY A 486 2.42 -4.08 -3.43
N SER A 487 1.86 -3.38 -2.44
CA SER A 487 2.61 -2.38 -1.67
C SER A 487 3.81 -2.95 -0.93
N ALA A 488 3.73 -4.19 -0.42
CA ALA A 488 4.87 -4.83 0.24
C ALA A 488 6.06 -4.95 -0.70
N SER A 489 5.81 -5.27 -1.97
CA SER A 489 6.89 -5.47 -2.94
C SER A 489 7.72 -4.21 -3.23
N ARG A 490 7.19 -3.02 -2.94
CA ARG A 490 7.87 -1.74 -3.23
C ARG A 490 8.94 -1.36 -2.22
N ALA A 491 8.91 -1.97 -1.03
CA ALA A 491 9.88 -1.69 0.03
C ALA A 491 10.74 -2.94 0.27
N LEU A 492 11.79 -3.07 -0.55
CA LEU A 492 12.67 -4.24 -0.53
C LEU A 492 13.37 -4.41 0.84
N PRO A 493 13.28 -5.59 1.48
CA PRO A 493 14.01 -5.87 2.72
C PRO A 493 15.53 -5.78 2.51
N PRO A 494 16.25 -4.88 3.20
CA PRO A 494 17.67 -4.60 2.93
C PRO A 494 18.62 -5.75 3.31
N ARG A 495 18.16 -6.72 4.12
CA ARG A 495 18.91 -7.93 4.46
C ARG A 495 18.87 -8.99 3.36
N ILE A 496 17.88 -8.90 2.46
CA ILE A 496 17.68 -9.83 1.35
C ILE A 496 18.14 -9.19 0.03
N PHE A 497 17.89 -7.89 -0.14
CA PHE A 497 18.17 -7.14 -1.36
C PHE A 497 19.16 -6.02 -1.11
N GLY A 498 20.20 -5.94 -1.93
CA GLY A 498 21.25 -4.95 -1.82
C GLY A 498 20.89 -3.59 -2.43
N PRO A 499 21.79 -2.59 -2.30
CA PRO A 499 21.59 -1.27 -2.92
C PRO A 499 21.42 -1.31 -4.45
N ALA A 500 21.98 -2.33 -5.12
CA ALA A 500 21.84 -2.51 -6.56
C ALA A 500 20.40 -2.86 -6.96
N ASP A 501 19.78 -3.78 -6.24
CA ASP A 501 18.39 -4.23 -6.41
C ASP A 501 17.41 -3.07 -6.18
N ILE A 502 17.64 -2.30 -5.12
CA ILE A 502 16.85 -1.09 -4.82
C ILE A 502 16.93 -0.10 -5.98
N ARG A 503 18.13 0.14 -6.52
CA ARG A 503 18.30 1.01 -7.69
C ARG A 503 17.64 0.44 -8.94
N GLU A 504 17.56 -0.87 -9.09
CA GLU A 504 16.89 -1.52 -10.21
C GLU A 504 15.37 -1.36 -10.12
N VAL A 505 14.76 -1.66 -8.98
CA VAL A 505 13.33 -1.43 -8.75
C VAL A 505 12.98 0.05 -8.88
N GLN A 506 13.82 0.96 -8.40
CA GLN A 506 13.62 2.39 -8.61
C GLN A 506 13.71 2.81 -10.08
N ARG A 507 14.56 2.16 -10.89
CA ARG A 507 14.64 2.40 -12.35
C ARG A 507 13.40 1.88 -13.05
N ALA A 508 12.98 0.65 -12.76
CA ALA A 508 11.74 0.08 -13.28
C ALA A 508 10.50 0.92 -12.86
N GLY A 509 10.53 1.47 -11.64
CA GLY A 509 9.50 2.36 -11.12
C GLY A 509 9.47 3.77 -11.74
N ARG A 510 10.47 4.20 -12.52
CA ARG A 510 10.40 5.46 -13.30
C ARG A 510 9.43 5.38 -14.47
N HIS A 511 9.03 4.17 -14.84
CA HIS A 511 7.94 3.90 -15.78
C HIS A 511 6.57 3.85 -15.07
N ALA A 512 6.51 4.15 -13.76
CA ALA A 512 5.25 4.35 -13.07
C ALA A 512 4.60 5.66 -13.53
N PHE A 513 3.29 5.60 -13.78
CA PHE A 513 2.50 6.67 -14.40
C PHE A 513 2.65 8.02 -13.69
N ALA A 514 2.64 9.10 -14.47
CA ALA A 514 2.76 10.48 -13.98
C ALA A 514 1.64 10.89 -12.97
N GLU A 515 0.58 10.11 -12.88
CA GLU A 515 -0.58 10.28 -12.00
C GLU A 515 -0.26 9.97 -10.51
N THR A 516 0.96 9.51 -10.20
CA THR A 516 1.28 8.81 -8.95
C THR A 516 1.75 9.66 -7.76
N GLY A 517 1.19 10.85 -7.55
CA GLY A 517 1.64 11.81 -6.52
C GLY A 517 1.14 11.66 -5.06
N GLY A 518 0.49 10.56 -4.61
CA GLY A 518 -0.12 10.46 -3.26
C GLY A 518 -0.40 9.05 -2.73
N VAL A 519 -1.08 8.88 -1.59
CA VAL A 519 -1.46 7.54 -1.04
C VAL A 519 -2.24 6.71 -2.08
N VAL A 520 -3.12 7.36 -2.85
CA VAL A 520 -3.89 6.77 -3.96
C VAL A 520 -3.02 6.41 -5.18
N ALA A 521 -1.83 7.00 -5.29
CA ALA A 521 -0.84 6.54 -6.26
C ALA A 521 -0.24 5.18 -5.93
N GLY A 522 -0.20 4.85 -4.63
CA GLY A 522 0.04 3.49 -4.16
C GLY A 522 -0.95 2.52 -4.79
N PHE A 523 -2.23 2.90 -4.74
CA PHE A 523 -3.37 2.13 -5.20
C PHE A 523 -3.34 1.75 -6.68
N VAL A 524 -3.43 2.73 -7.58
CA VAL A 524 -3.49 2.47 -9.03
C VAL A 524 -2.27 1.68 -9.49
N ALA A 525 -1.08 2.07 -9.02
CA ALA A 525 0.13 1.34 -9.39
C ALA A 525 0.16 -0.10 -8.83
N THR A 526 -0.54 -0.40 -7.72
CA THR A 526 -0.62 -1.79 -7.21
C THR A 526 -1.62 -2.59 -8.02
N ALA A 527 -2.75 -1.98 -8.40
CA ALA A 527 -3.72 -2.63 -9.28
C ALA A 527 -3.09 -2.96 -10.64
N VAL A 528 -2.38 -2.02 -11.27
CA VAL A 528 -1.62 -2.26 -12.51
C VAL A 528 -0.59 -3.38 -12.30
N GLN A 529 0.20 -3.34 -11.23
CA GLN A 529 1.19 -4.38 -10.95
C GLN A 529 0.54 -5.77 -10.85
N ALA A 530 -0.62 -5.88 -10.19
CA ALA A 530 -1.35 -7.13 -10.09
C ALA A 530 -1.80 -7.64 -11.45
N VAL A 531 -2.30 -6.75 -12.32
CA VAL A 531 -2.71 -7.09 -13.69
C VAL A 531 -1.51 -7.52 -14.54
N ASN A 532 -0.41 -6.77 -14.53
CA ASN A 532 0.79 -7.12 -15.29
C ASN A 532 1.42 -8.43 -14.81
N ARG A 533 1.33 -8.71 -13.51
CA ARG A 533 1.75 -10.00 -12.95
C ARG A 533 0.87 -11.15 -13.45
N ALA A 534 -0.44 -10.97 -13.49
CA ALA A 534 -1.35 -11.97 -14.05
C ALA A 534 -1.08 -12.19 -15.55
N LEU A 535 -0.87 -11.13 -16.34
CA LEU A 535 -0.49 -11.23 -17.74
C LEU A 535 0.84 -11.99 -17.93
N HIS A 536 1.86 -11.65 -17.15
CA HIS A 536 3.17 -12.29 -17.21
C HIS A 536 3.10 -13.80 -16.94
N ARG A 537 2.37 -14.22 -15.91
CA ARG A 537 2.15 -15.64 -15.58
C ARG A 537 1.47 -16.43 -16.70
N HIS A 538 0.80 -15.75 -17.63
CA HIS A 538 0.06 -16.35 -18.74
C HIS A 538 0.75 -16.11 -20.09
N GLY A 539 2.01 -15.66 -20.09
CA GLY A 539 2.78 -15.42 -21.31
C GLY A 539 2.24 -14.29 -22.18
N ARG A 540 1.52 -13.32 -21.59
CA ARG A 540 0.96 -12.16 -22.31
C ARG A 540 1.84 -10.91 -22.10
N PRO A 541 1.87 -9.99 -23.09
CA PRO A 541 2.58 -8.74 -22.93
C PRO A 541 1.95 -7.88 -21.82
N PRO A 542 2.75 -7.08 -21.08
CA PRO A 542 2.22 -6.19 -20.05
C PRO A 542 1.43 -5.03 -20.65
N LEU A 543 0.66 -4.34 -19.82
CA LEU A 543 -0.02 -3.10 -20.21
C LEU A 543 1.02 -2.01 -20.51
N ASP A 544 0.84 -1.30 -21.63
CA ASP A 544 1.76 -0.27 -22.11
C ASP A 544 1.95 0.86 -21.08
N PRO A 545 3.18 1.14 -20.62
CA PRO A 545 3.46 2.22 -19.68
C PRO A 545 3.30 3.65 -20.28
N GLY A 546 3.15 3.82 -21.59
CA GLY A 546 3.33 5.12 -22.27
C GLY A 546 2.18 5.66 -23.14
N GLY A 547 1.05 4.98 -23.30
CA GLY A 547 -0.06 5.50 -24.10
C GLY A 547 -0.90 6.55 -23.35
N PRO A 548 -1.20 7.74 -23.91
CA PRO A 548 -2.27 8.58 -23.36
C PRO A 548 -3.59 7.79 -23.41
N ALA A 549 -4.40 7.91 -22.36
CA ALA A 549 -5.76 7.40 -22.36
C ALA A 549 -6.53 8.10 -23.49
N GLU A 550 -6.67 7.45 -24.65
CA GLU A 550 -7.59 7.91 -25.68
C GLU A 550 -9.00 7.77 -25.10
N SER A 551 -9.57 8.90 -24.69
CA SER A 551 -10.96 9.00 -24.27
C SER A 551 -11.87 8.39 -25.34
N PRO A 552 -12.69 7.37 -25.02
CA PRO A 552 -13.73 6.88 -25.93
C PRO A 552 -14.91 7.85 -25.85
N SER A 553 -14.71 9.10 -26.24
CA SER A 553 -15.76 10.11 -26.33
C SER A 553 -15.70 10.82 -27.67
N ALA A 554 -15.77 10.06 -28.76
CA ALA A 554 -16.19 10.56 -30.07
C ALA A 554 -16.31 9.39 -31.05
N ARG A 555 -17.46 8.72 -31.09
CA ARG A 555 -18.04 8.07 -32.28
C ARG A 555 -19.39 7.44 -31.91
N VAL A 556 -20.34 8.30 -31.59
CA VAL A 556 -21.74 8.01 -31.93
C VAL A 556 -21.92 8.56 -33.36
N PRO A 557 -22.34 7.76 -34.35
CA PRO A 557 -22.70 8.31 -35.65
C PRO A 557 -24.01 9.09 -35.47
N LEU A 558 -23.91 10.41 -35.37
CA LEU A 558 -25.07 11.29 -35.45
C LEU A 558 -25.63 11.21 -36.88
N ALA A 559 -26.87 10.74 -36.96
CA ALA A 559 -27.66 10.73 -38.18
C ALA A 559 -27.72 12.12 -38.81
N LYS A 560 -27.61 12.15 -40.14
CA LYS A 560 -27.73 13.34 -40.99
C LYS A 560 -29.06 14.06 -40.72
N GLY A 561 -28.99 15.33 -40.36
CA GLY A 561 -30.12 16.25 -40.27
C GLY A 561 -29.64 17.68 -40.50
N ALA A 562 -30.34 18.40 -41.37
CA ALA A 562 -29.89 19.58 -42.09
C ALA A 562 -29.75 20.87 -41.25
N GLY A 563 -29.01 21.84 -41.80
CA GLY A 563 -29.38 23.26 -41.67
C GLY A 563 -28.39 24.15 -40.93
N ALA A 564 -27.67 24.97 -41.70
CA ALA A 564 -26.71 25.98 -41.27
C ALA A 564 -27.32 27.18 -40.53
N ARG A 565 -26.56 27.82 -39.61
CA ARG A 565 -26.02 29.21 -39.73
C ARG A 565 -25.51 29.82 -38.41
N GLN A 566 -24.43 30.61 -38.57
CA GLN A 566 -23.97 31.79 -37.80
C GLN A 566 -23.48 31.60 -36.36
N ARG A 567 -22.56 32.39 -35.78
CA ARG A 567 -21.38 33.23 -36.16
C ARG A 567 -20.97 33.93 -34.84
N GLY A 568 -19.66 34.10 -34.61
CA GLY A 568 -19.06 34.99 -33.58
C GLY A 568 -18.73 34.29 -32.25
N GLY A 569 -17.53 34.32 -31.69
CA GLY A 569 -16.33 35.13 -31.91
C GLY A 569 -15.88 35.69 -30.56
N PHE A 570 -14.65 35.41 -30.10
CA PHE A 570 -13.76 36.38 -29.45
C PHE A 570 -12.36 35.78 -29.23
N THR A 571 -11.38 36.62 -29.51
CA THR A 571 -9.93 36.40 -29.69
C THR A 571 -9.12 36.49 -28.40
N ALA A 572 -8.04 35.70 -28.31
CA ALA A 572 -6.94 35.84 -27.36
C ALA A 572 -5.85 36.80 -27.89
N PRO A 573 -5.10 37.53 -27.03
CA PRO A 573 -3.94 38.27 -27.47
C PRO A 573 -2.63 37.47 -27.32
N SER A 574 -1.81 37.59 -28.35
CA SER A 574 -0.49 36.96 -28.53
C SER A 574 0.63 37.64 -27.75
N GLN A 575 1.58 36.81 -27.32
CA GLN A 575 2.88 37.22 -26.77
C GLN A 575 3.71 38.02 -27.78
N ALA A 576 4.27 39.14 -27.33
CA ALA A 576 5.31 39.89 -28.03
C ALA A 576 6.67 39.62 -27.37
N ARG A 577 7.60 39.06 -28.16
CA ARG A 577 9.04 39.00 -27.89
C ARG A 577 9.66 40.40 -27.98
N ARG A 578 10.64 40.70 -27.12
CA ARG A 578 11.71 41.70 -27.34
C ARG A 578 12.92 41.41 -26.43
N PRO A 579 14.12 41.98 -26.70
CA PRO A 579 15.34 41.23 -27.04
C PRO A 579 16.48 41.40 -26.01
N PRO A 580 17.69 40.81 -26.21
CA PRO A 580 18.75 40.82 -25.20
C PRO A 580 19.65 42.07 -25.33
N GLY A 581 20.13 42.58 -24.20
CA GLY A 581 21.06 43.71 -24.16
C GLY A 581 21.72 43.90 -22.79
N THR A 582 22.96 43.38 -22.70
CA THR A 582 24.15 43.90 -21.99
C THR A 582 24.03 44.82 -20.77
N GLY A 583 24.73 44.44 -19.68
CA GLY A 583 25.66 45.36 -19.00
C GLY A 583 25.43 45.69 -17.51
N THR A 584 26.45 45.35 -16.72
CA THR A 584 26.93 45.99 -15.48
C THR A 584 26.28 45.70 -14.10
N SER A 585 26.99 44.85 -13.35
CA SER A 585 27.61 45.13 -12.04
C SER A 585 26.96 46.17 -11.11
N ARG A 586 26.45 45.72 -9.95
CA ARG A 586 26.93 46.14 -8.61
C ARG A 586 26.23 45.36 -7.48
N ARG A 587 27.03 44.70 -6.64
CA ARG A 587 26.65 44.25 -5.29
C ARG A 587 26.42 45.46 -4.37
N PRO A 588 25.59 45.32 -3.33
CA PRO A 588 25.88 45.92 -2.03
C PRO A 588 26.24 44.85 -0.99
N LYS A 589 27.13 45.27 -0.10
CA LYS A 589 27.68 44.53 1.02
C LYS A 589 26.68 44.41 2.17
N LEU A 590 26.91 43.36 2.96
CA LEU A 590 26.51 43.18 4.34
C LEU A 590 26.73 44.43 5.20
N GLY A 591 25.73 44.70 6.04
CA GLY A 591 25.80 45.40 7.31
C GLY A 591 24.93 44.64 8.29
#